data_AF-A0A6A5RYV8-F1
#
_entry.id   AF-A0A6A5RYV8-F1
#
_cell.length_a   1.000
_cell.length_b   1.000
_cell.length_c   1.000
_cell.angle_alpha   90.00
_cell.angle_beta   90.00
_cell.angle_gamma   90.00
#
_symmetry.space_group_name_H-M   'P 1'
#
loop_
_entity.id
_entity.type
_entity.pdbx_description
1 polymer ?
#
loop_
_entity_poly.entity_id
_entity_poly.type
_entity_poly.pdbx_seq_one_letter_code
_entity_poly.pdbx_strand_id
1 'polypeptide(L)'
;MKAFTIVVSFISFAAAVVAAPSPQVPICTFDPVKGEYICSKDVAPQLCKFDPVKGEYVCPPTATVESATLASGDATIVDLAVSKCGQEGLRKCTRERQGSVCEDGYPLKEKGYLDDYLELQRRFSTLTSAQTLTSSNHTLGQSRHLSELLHYFENRLADYKGSSLQGDEVFQRGPVATYFQLLAGLILLAPNVEHICLVSLEHDDVSLWTHFLDMSQGFTIRNSTSKLRHLLAQIHAHGWSTSPDISVSERLIQHLRSFPVLQDLRISGAITHRPGTLPLVSSKTLNLCRLDLIENSLDIDDVADLVLACKGLRHFTCKWALYNDVYVDPSILQDALLAHADTLETLSIDWREVGFSLRRDANALRSVKISDLGFLSAGRSLLDLQGEVLDPPISSLLPESLQQMTILTEASEEFFYGRVLDLDEAVCLWQLARDCKASLPAFKTLCVRAACELPVLTLAHAFEQAGVRLHVQKETLG
;
A
#
# COMPACT_ATOMS: atom_id res chain seq x y z
N MET A 1 -23.57 -7.82 20.67
CA MET A 1 -22.14 -7.86 21.02
C MET A 1 -21.49 -6.71 20.26
N LYS A 2 -20.87 -5.74 20.94
CA LYS A 2 -20.27 -4.56 20.29
C LYS A 2 -18.81 -4.88 19.99
N ALA A 3 -18.38 -4.81 18.73
CA ALA A 3 -16.98 -4.95 18.36
C ALA A 3 -16.20 -3.71 18.82
N PHE A 4 -15.02 -3.91 19.42
CA PHE A 4 -14.12 -2.83 19.79
C PHE A 4 -13.02 -2.72 18.74
N THR A 5 -12.85 -1.51 18.19
CA THR A 5 -11.76 -1.17 17.28
C THR A 5 -10.75 -0.34 18.06
N ILE A 6 -9.50 -0.80 18.13
CA ILE A 6 -8.40 0.03 18.63
C ILE A 6 -7.58 0.50 17.44
N VAL A 7 -7.54 1.82 17.25
CA VAL A 7 -6.56 2.47 16.38
C VAL A 7 -5.44 2.95 17.29
N VAL A 8 -4.23 2.43 17.07
CA VAL A 8 -3.05 2.85 17.84
C VAL A 8 -2.26 3.84 16.99
N SER A 9 -2.39 5.13 17.30
CA SER A 9 -1.55 6.22 16.75
C SER A 9 -0.58 6.71 17.82
N PHE A 10 0.72 6.64 17.57
CA PHE A 10 1.74 7.18 18.48
C PHE A 10 2.21 8.55 18.04
N ILE A 11 2.52 9.39 19.03
CA ILE A 11 2.98 10.78 18.86
C ILE A 11 4.51 10.80 18.79
N SER A 12 5.08 11.46 17.77
CA SER A 12 6.50 11.82 17.72
C SER A 12 6.85 12.88 18.77
N PHE A 13 8.05 12.73 19.36
CA PHE A 13 8.62 13.64 20.34
C PHE A 13 8.98 14.99 19.71
N ALA A 14 8.33 16.08 20.15
CA ALA A 14 8.81 17.44 19.93
C ALA A 14 8.61 18.27 21.21
N ALA A 15 9.61 19.10 21.52
CA ALA A 15 9.67 19.93 22.71
C ALA A 15 8.46 20.89 22.84
N ALA A 16 8.01 21.09 24.07
CA ALA A 16 6.82 21.86 24.41
C ALA A 16 6.94 23.35 24.04
N VAL A 17 6.03 23.83 23.21
CA VAL A 17 5.56 25.22 23.25
C VAL A 17 4.08 25.17 23.64
N VAL A 18 3.75 25.82 24.75
CA VAL A 18 2.38 25.89 25.30
C VAL A 18 1.50 26.61 24.28
N ALA A 19 0.54 25.90 23.69
CA ALA A 19 -0.49 26.46 22.81
C ALA A 19 -1.89 26.24 23.41
N ALA A 20 -2.71 27.29 23.32
CA ALA A 20 -4.08 27.41 23.84
C ALA A 20 -5.05 26.33 23.28
N PRO A 21 -6.19 26.06 23.95
CA PRO A 21 -7.12 25.01 23.53
C PRO A 21 -7.69 25.25 22.12
N SER A 22 -7.49 24.26 21.25
CA SER A 22 -8.01 24.20 19.87
C SER A 22 -9.45 23.65 19.83
N PRO A 23 -10.30 24.09 18.89
CA PRO A 23 -11.66 23.58 18.72
C PRO A 23 -11.70 22.06 18.42
N GLN A 24 -12.71 21.39 18.97
CA GLN A 24 -12.92 19.94 18.80
C GLN A 24 -13.22 19.59 17.33
N VAL A 25 -12.42 18.70 16.76
CA VAL A 25 -12.61 18.13 15.42
C VAL A 25 -13.67 17.02 15.48
N PRO A 26 -14.60 16.93 14.50
CA PRO A 26 -15.61 15.87 14.48
C PRO A 26 -14.99 14.48 14.36
N ILE A 27 -15.52 13.53 15.15
CA ILE A 27 -15.05 12.13 15.21
C ILE A 27 -15.71 11.32 14.08
N CYS A 28 -14.89 10.68 13.26
CA CYS A 28 -15.31 9.71 12.25
C CYS A 28 -14.99 8.28 12.72
N THR A 29 -15.84 7.31 12.38
CA THR A 29 -15.65 5.88 12.70
C THR A 29 -15.54 5.09 11.40
N PHE A 30 -14.53 4.22 11.28
CA PHE A 30 -14.32 3.38 10.11
C PHE A 30 -15.32 2.21 10.09
N ASP A 31 -16.02 2.02 8.97
CA ASP A 31 -16.89 0.86 8.73
C ASP A 31 -16.08 -0.24 8.02
N PRO A 32 -15.73 -1.34 8.72
CA PRO A 32 -14.90 -2.40 8.14
C PRO A 32 -15.63 -3.22 7.06
N VAL A 33 -16.96 -3.14 6.98
CA VAL A 33 -17.74 -3.85 5.94
C VAL A 33 -17.68 -3.09 4.61
N LYS A 34 -17.63 -1.75 4.68
CA LYS A 34 -17.66 -0.88 3.50
C LYS A 34 -16.30 -0.34 3.10
N GLY A 35 -15.33 -0.33 4.01
CA GLY A 35 -14.01 0.24 3.77
C GLY A 35 -14.00 1.76 3.73
N GLU A 36 -14.94 2.44 4.40
CA GLU A 36 -15.06 3.91 4.39
C GLU A 36 -15.19 4.50 5.82
N TYR A 37 -14.85 5.78 5.97
CA TYR A 37 -15.02 6.53 7.22
C TYR A 37 -16.39 7.20 7.28
N ILE A 38 -17.14 6.92 8.34
CA ILE A 38 -18.46 7.51 8.59
C ILE A 38 -18.33 8.56 9.72
N CYS A 39 -18.53 9.82 9.39
CA CYS A 39 -18.50 10.93 10.36
C CYS A 39 -19.91 11.24 10.89
N SER A 40 -20.04 11.50 12.20
CA SER A 40 -21.33 11.86 12.81
C SER A 40 -21.81 13.23 12.29
N LYS A 41 -23.09 13.31 11.88
CA LYS A 41 -23.68 14.48 11.20
C LYS A 41 -24.03 15.67 12.10
N ASP A 42 -23.86 15.56 13.42
CA ASP A 42 -24.58 16.45 14.36
C ASP A 42 -23.78 17.62 14.96
N VAL A 43 -22.65 18.04 14.38
CA VAL A 43 -22.04 19.34 14.73
C VAL A 43 -21.52 20.02 13.46
N ALA A 44 -22.31 20.97 12.93
CA ALA A 44 -21.88 21.83 11.84
C ALA A 44 -21.14 23.06 12.38
N PRO A 45 -19.95 23.34 11.86
CA PRO A 45 -19.70 24.63 11.22
C PRO A 45 -19.48 24.43 9.72
N GLN A 46 -19.66 25.51 8.94
CA GLN A 46 -19.68 25.48 7.47
C GLN A 46 -18.51 24.68 6.88
N LEU A 47 -18.81 23.49 6.39
CA LEU A 47 -17.82 22.56 5.84
C LEU A 47 -17.56 22.85 4.38
N CYS A 48 -16.28 22.89 4.04
CA CYS A 48 -15.78 22.78 2.68
C CYS A 48 -16.37 21.53 2.02
N LYS A 49 -16.79 21.63 0.76
CA LYS A 49 -17.28 20.48 0.00
C LYS A 49 -16.11 19.81 -0.72
N PHE A 50 -15.95 18.51 -0.51
CA PHE A 50 -15.01 17.70 -1.29
C PHE A 50 -15.49 17.61 -2.74
N ASP A 51 -14.64 18.03 -3.67
CA ASP A 51 -14.86 17.90 -5.11
C ASP A 51 -14.25 16.57 -5.58
N PRO A 52 -15.07 15.54 -5.89
CA PRO A 52 -14.57 14.22 -6.28
C PRO A 52 -13.90 14.21 -7.66
N VAL A 53 -14.07 15.26 -8.47
CA VAL A 53 -13.42 15.38 -9.78
C VAL A 53 -11.99 15.91 -9.62
N LYS A 54 -11.75 16.74 -8.61
CA LYS A 54 -10.45 17.39 -8.37
C LYS A 54 -9.64 16.76 -7.23
N GLY A 55 -10.28 15.99 -6.36
CA GLY A 55 -9.62 15.38 -5.20
C GLY A 55 -9.28 16.36 -4.09
N GLU A 56 -9.95 17.52 -4.01
CA GLU A 56 -9.68 18.56 -3.01
C GLU A 56 -10.96 19.06 -2.30
N TYR A 57 -10.79 19.70 -1.13
CA TYR A 57 -11.89 20.34 -0.40
C TYR A 57 -12.02 21.81 -0.81
N VAL A 58 -13.16 22.17 -1.39
CA VAL A 58 -13.49 23.54 -1.80
C VAL A 58 -14.27 24.23 -0.68
N CYS A 59 -13.64 25.21 -0.04
CA CYS A 59 -14.26 26.04 0.99
C CYS A 59 -14.86 27.32 0.37
N PRO A 60 -16.05 27.78 0.80
CA PRO A 60 -16.54 29.09 0.39
C PRO A 60 -15.61 30.20 0.91
N PRO A 61 -15.34 31.26 0.12
CA PRO A 61 -14.49 32.37 0.57
C PRO A 61 -15.12 33.06 1.78
N THR A 62 -14.34 33.23 2.84
CA THR A 62 -14.74 33.98 4.03
C THR A 62 -15.14 35.40 3.65
N ALA A 63 -16.37 35.80 3.98
CA ALA A 63 -16.84 37.16 3.82
C ALA A 63 -15.90 38.11 4.60
N THR A 64 -15.21 38.98 3.88
CA THR A 64 -14.46 40.10 4.43
C THR A 64 -15.43 41.05 5.12
N VAL A 65 -15.27 41.20 6.44
CA VAL A 65 -15.95 42.25 7.20
C VAL A 65 -15.35 43.59 6.80
N GLU A 66 -16.16 44.43 6.16
CA GLU A 66 -15.87 45.83 5.89
C GLU A 66 -15.52 46.56 7.19
N SER A 67 -14.37 47.23 7.20
CA SER A 67 -14.05 48.25 8.21
C SER A 67 -13.92 49.59 7.49
N ALA A 68 -14.72 50.54 7.97
CA ALA A 68 -14.94 51.84 7.41
C ALA A 68 -13.70 52.74 7.37
N THR A 69 -13.74 53.64 6.39
CA THR A 69 -12.85 54.74 6.03
C THR A 69 -12.58 55.76 7.14
N LEU A 70 -11.35 56.27 7.19
CA LEU A 70 -11.03 57.68 7.48
C LEU A 70 -9.75 58.08 6.74
N ALA A 71 -9.83 59.22 6.06
CA ALA A 71 -8.89 59.69 5.05
C ALA A 71 -7.79 60.62 5.61
N SER A 72 -6.67 60.64 4.88
CA SER A 72 -5.88 61.80 4.41
C SER A 72 -4.43 61.88 4.86
N GLY A 73 -3.52 62.00 3.88
CA GLY A 73 -2.38 62.93 3.94
C GLY A 73 -0.96 62.32 4.02
N ASP A 74 -0.36 62.11 2.85
CA ASP A 74 1.06 62.28 2.45
C ASP A 74 2.23 61.87 3.36
N ALA A 75 2.99 60.91 2.81
CA ALA A 75 4.45 60.91 2.59
C ALA A 75 5.34 61.73 3.55
N THR A 76 6.14 61.05 4.38
CA THR A 76 7.59 60.87 4.16
C THR A 76 8.26 60.20 5.38
N ILE A 77 9.27 59.39 5.05
CA ILE A 77 10.50 59.20 5.84
C ILE A 77 10.44 58.28 7.08
N VAL A 78 11.01 57.09 6.86
CA VAL A 78 12.11 56.50 7.65
C VAL A 78 11.78 55.97 9.05
N ASP A 79 11.89 54.65 9.13
CA ASP A 79 12.62 53.88 10.16
C ASP A 79 11.90 53.06 11.24
N LEU A 80 12.49 51.87 11.38
CA LEU A 80 12.68 51.07 12.59
C LEU A 80 11.50 50.25 13.14
N ALA A 81 11.34 49.04 12.59
CA ALA A 81 11.28 47.79 13.40
C ALA A 81 11.36 46.46 12.59
N VAL A 82 11.76 46.48 11.31
CA VAL A 82 11.95 45.26 10.48
C VAL A 82 13.44 44.93 10.23
N SER A 83 14.37 45.48 11.04
CA SER A 83 15.82 45.21 10.90
C SER A 83 16.46 44.77 12.22
N LYS A 84 16.00 43.62 12.74
CA LYS A 84 16.80 42.78 13.66
C LYS A 84 16.76 41.32 13.25
N CYS A 85 16.90 41.10 11.93
CA CYS A 85 17.20 39.80 11.37
C CYS A 85 18.67 39.79 10.96
N GLY A 86 19.34 38.66 11.21
CA GLY A 86 20.42 38.19 10.35
C GLY A 86 21.65 39.09 10.23
N GLN A 87 22.58 38.98 11.18
CA GLN A 87 24.02 39.05 10.84
C GLN A 87 24.98 38.53 11.93
N GLU A 88 24.50 38.14 13.12
CA GLU A 88 25.38 37.65 14.21
C GLU A 88 25.55 36.11 14.28
N GLY A 89 24.81 35.34 13.48
CA GLY A 89 24.92 33.87 13.43
C GLY A 89 25.90 33.31 12.39
N LEU A 90 26.42 34.14 11.48
CA LEU A 90 27.18 33.68 10.30
C LEU A 90 28.66 34.09 10.27
N ARG A 91 29.23 34.49 11.42
CA ARG A 91 30.65 34.86 11.53
C ARG A 91 31.50 34.03 12.49
N LYS A 92 30.98 32.91 13.03
CA LYS A 92 31.72 32.07 13.98
C LYS A 92 32.02 30.63 13.53
N CYS A 93 31.72 30.26 12.29
CA CYS A 93 32.08 28.96 11.72
C CYS A 93 32.81 29.13 10.38
N THR A 94 33.99 29.75 10.41
CA THR A 94 34.98 29.64 9.30
C THR A 94 36.34 30.17 9.80
N ARG A 95 36.93 29.48 10.79
CA ARG A 95 38.38 29.41 11.05
C ARG A 95 38.60 28.69 12.38
N GLU A 96 38.95 27.41 12.30
CA GLU A 96 39.99 26.77 13.12
C GLU A 96 40.10 25.30 12.69
N ARG A 97 40.90 25.09 11.63
CA ARG A 97 41.67 23.85 11.48
C ARG A 97 43.02 24.13 12.14
N GLN A 98 43.31 23.48 13.27
CA GLN A 98 44.62 22.87 13.58
C GLN A 98 44.62 22.26 14.99
N GLY A 99 44.73 20.93 15.04
CA GLY A 99 45.52 20.19 16.04
C GLY A 99 44.96 20.00 17.45
N SER A 100 44.40 18.80 17.72
CA SER A 100 44.75 18.00 18.90
C SER A 100 44.07 16.62 18.86
N VAL A 101 44.87 15.58 19.03
CA VAL A 101 44.49 14.17 19.26
C VAL A 101 44.23 13.97 20.75
N CYS A 102 43.20 13.19 21.10
CA CYS A 102 43.11 12.30 22.28
C CYS A 102 42.32 11.07 21.77
N GLU A 103 42.84 9.84 21.66
CA GLU A 103 43.26 8.88 22.71
C GLU A 103 42.22 8.66 23.82
N ASP A 104 41.64 7.45 23.78
CA ASP A 104 40.97 6.67 24.83
C ASP A 104 39.53 6.98 25.30
N GLY A 105 38.63 6.00 25.06
CA GLY A 105 37.65 5.51 26.02
C GLY A 105 36.31 6.25 26.14
N TYR A 106 35.32 5.86 25.34
CA TYR A 106 33.92 6.21 25.60
C TYR A 106 33.34 5.38 26.77
N PRO A 107 32.72 5.99 27.79
CA PRO A 107 31.72 5.30 28.59
C PRO A 107 30.36 5.41 27.89
N LEU A 108 29.74 4.25 27.60
CA LEU A 108 28.33 4.17 27.24
C LEU A 108 27.49 4.82 28.35
N LYS A 109 26.82 5.94 28.04
CA LYS A 109 25.73 6.47 28.87
C LYS A 109 24.49 5.60 28.67
N GLU A 110 24.47 4.41 29.27
CA GLU A 110 23.28 3.54 29.35
C GLU A 110 22.15 4.12 30.21
N LYS A 111 22.42 5.17 31.00
CA LYS A 111 21.45 5.72 31.97
C LYS A 111 20.33 6.55 31.35
N GLY A 112 20.55 7.16 30.18
CA GLY A 112 19.50 7.96 29.50
C GLY A 112 18.39 7.09 28.92
N TYR A 113 18.73 5.91 28.41
CA TYR A 113 17.76 5.01 27.77
C TYR A 113 16.73 4.41 28.73
N LEU A 114 17.10 4.16 29.99
CA LEU A 114 16.15 3.66 31.00
C LEU A 114 15.18 4.76 31.47
N ASP A 115 15.66 6.00 31.57
CA ASP A 115 14.80 7.14 31.92
C ASP A 115 13.86 7.49 30.77
N ASP A 116 14.34 7.43 29.51
CA ASP A 116 13.50 7.58 28.32
C ASP A 116 12.50 6.43 28.18
N TYR A 117 12.87 5.19 28.55
CA TYR A 117 11.97 4.02 28.62
C TYR A 117 10.87 4.17 29.66
N LEU A 118 11.21 4.64 30.86
CA LEU A 118 10.25 4.89 31.94
C LEU A 118 9.35 6.11 31.64
N GLU A 119 9.87 7.10 30.92
CA GLU A 119 9.12 8.25 30.41
C GLU A 119 8.15 7.83 29.28
N LEU A 120 8.57 6.92 28.39
CA LEU A 120 7.71 6.30 27.37
C LEU A 120 6.56 5.51 28.00
N GLN A 121 6.86 4.65 28.99
CA GLN A 121 5.84 3.95 29.78
C GLN A 121 4.88 4.90 30.50
N ARG A 122 5.39 6.02 31.05
CA ARG A 122 4.56 7.05 31.70
C ARG A 122 3.68 7.81 30.71
N ARG A 123 4.18 8.20 29.55
CA ARG A 123 3.44 9.02 28.57
C ARG A 123 2.35 8.25 27.82
N PHE A 124 2.54 6.95 27.66
CA PHE A 124 1.49 6.04 27.18
C PHE A 124 0.23 6.07 28.06
N SER A 125 0.33 6.45 29.34
CA SER A 125 -0.82 6.54 30.24
C SER A 125 -1.69 7.79 30.06
N THR A 126 -1.29 8.75 29.21
CA THR A 126 -1.88 10.11 29.20
C THR A 126 -2.40 10.63 27.85
N LEU A 127 -2.55 9.82 26.80
CA LEU A 127 -3.00 10.33 25.49
C LEU A 127 -4.45 9.95 25.13
N THR A 128 -5.29 11.00 25.10
CA THR A 128 -6.72 11.00 24.77
C THR A 128 -6.95 11.37 23.30
N SER A 129 -7.60 10.48 22.53
CA SER A 129 -8.75 10.77 21.64
C SER A 129 -8.90 9.75 20.50
N ALA A 130 -9.21 8.51 20.87
CA ALA A 130 -10.35 7.75 20.35
C ALA A 130 -11.06 7.24 21.62
N GLN A 131 -12.17 6.49 21.58
CA GLN A 131 -12.66 5.80 22.80
C GLN A 131 -11.69 4.67 23.18
N THR A 132 -10.47 5.04 23.54
CA THR A 132 -9.38 4.19 23.96
C THR A 132 -9.44 4.14 25.47
N LEU A 133 -9.48 2.92 26.02
CA LEU A 133 -9.52 2.62 27.45
C LEU A 133 -8.28 3.18 28.18
N THR A 134 -8.25 4.49 28.45
CA THR A 134 -7.23 5.16 29.26
C THR A 134 -7.70 5.19 30.72
N SER A 135 -7.62 4.05 31.41
CA SER A 135 -7.41 4.13 32.86
C SER A 135 -5.92 4.09 33.12
N SER A 136 -5.42 5.05 33.90
CA SER A 136 -4.05 5.21 34.38
C SER A 136 -3.53 4.04 35.24
N ASN A 137 -4.25 2.93 35.30
CA ASN A 137 -3.80 1.71 35.95
C ASN A 137 -3.21 0.78 34.90
N HIS A 138 -1.91 0.49 35.02
CA HIS A 138 -1.16 -0.54 34.28
C HIS A 138 -1.83 -1.93 34.26
N THR A 139 -2.95 -2.12 34.95
CA THR A 139 -3.74 -3.35 35.04
C THR A 139 -4.70 -3.57 33.87
N LEU A 140 -5.04 -2.57 33.03
CA LEU A 140 -6.02 -2.81 31.94
C LEU A 140 -5.48 -3.67 30.79
N GLY A 141 -4.22 -3.47 30.39
CA GLY A 141 -3.54 -4.35 29.44
C GLY A 141 -3.24 -5.75 30.01
N GLN A 142 -3.26 -5.89 31.35
CA GLN A 142 -3.15 -7.16 32.06
C GLN A 142 -4.52 -7.81 32.33
N SER A 143 -5.61 -7.05 32.18
CA SER A 143 -6.95 -7.60 32.26
C SER A 143 -7.19 -8.41 31.00
N ARG A 144 -6.92 -9.71 31.10
CA ARG A 144 -7.15 -10.73 30.06
C ARG A 144 -8.49 -10.56 29.34
N HIS A 145 -9.49 -10.04 30.03
CA HIS A 145 -10.81 -9.76 29.47
C HIS A 145 -10.85 -8.66 28.40
N LEU A 146 -9.99 -7.65 28.46
CA LEU A 146 -9.98 -6.59 27.45
C LEU A 146 -9.28 -7.01 26.17
N SER A 147 -8.18 -7.77 26.28
CA SER A 147 -7.49 -8.27 25.10
C SER A 147 -8.31 -9.31 24.33
N GLU A 148 -9.20 -10.03 25.03
CA GLU A 148 -10.22 -10.88 24.42
C GLU A 148 -11.26 -10.11 23.60
N LEU A 149 -11.43 -8.79 23.80
CA LEU A 149 -12.37 -7.98 23.01
C LEU A 149 -11.73 -7.40 21.73
N LEU A 150 -10.44 -7.63 21.51
CA LEU A 150 -9.72 -7.09 20.37
C LEU A 150 -9.86 -8.02 19.16
N HIS A 151 -10.52 -7.53 18.11
CA HIS A 151 -10.70 -8.23 16.84
C HIS A 151 -9.95 -7.59 15.67
N TYR A 152 -9.57 -6.32 15.81
CA TYR A 152 -8.96 -5.53 14.74
C TYR A 152 -7.75 -4.76 15.28
N PHE A 153 -6.66 -4.80 14.51
CA PHE A 153 -5.44 -4.09 14.79
C PHE A 153 -5.00 -3.28 13.58
N GLU A 154 -4.66 -2.00 13.77
CA GLU A 154 -4.17 -1.13 12.71
C GLU A 154 -2.99 -0.27 13.15
N ASN A 155 -1.95 -0.25 12.30
CA ASN A 155 -0.85 0.69 12.39
C ASN A 155 -0.58 1.35 11.02
N ARG A 156 -0.56 2.68 10.99
CA ARG A 156 -0.43 3.48 9.76
C ARG A 156 0.90 4.21 9.59
N LEU A 157 1.85 4.06 10.52
CA LEU A 157 3.08 4.88 10.60
C LEU A 157 2.82 6.37 10.32
N ALA A 158 1.70 6.86 10.85
CA ALA A 158 1.28 8.23 10.76
C ALA A 158 0.95 8.70 12.17
N ASP A 159 1.18 9.98 12.44
CA ASP A 159 0.70 10.57 13.68
C ASP A 159 -0.84 10.57 13.72
N TYR A 160 -1.41 11.02 14.85
CA TYR A 160 -2.87 11.13 14.99
C TYR A 160 -3.53 12.14 14.03
N LYS A 161 -2.73 12.97 13.33
CA LYS A 161 -3.20 13.91 12.31
C LYS A 161 -3.09 13.34 10.90
N GLY A 162 -2.56 12.13 10.74
CA GLY A 162 -2.31 11.51 9.45
C GLY A 162 -1.05 12.01 8.75
N SER A 163 -0.18 12.76 9.46
CA SER A 163 1.13 13.13 8.94
C SER A 163 2.02 11.88 8.90
N SER A 164 2.51 11.56 7.70
CA SER A 164 3.45 10.46 7.51
C SER A 164 4.69 10.65 8.39
N LEU A 165 5.07 9.60 9.08
CA LEU A 165 6.29 9.56 9.90
C LEU A 165 7.52 9.14 9.08
N GLN A 166 7.37 8.88 7.78
CA GLN A 166 8.37 8.28 6.87
C GLN A 166 9.60 9.17 6.58
N GLY A 167 9.67 10.39 7.11
CA GLY A 167 10.81 11.31 6.94
C GLY A 167 11.36 11.89 8.24
N ASP A 168 10.90 11.40 9.40
CA ASP A 168 11.35 11.92 10.68
C ASP A 168 12.75 11.33 10.98
N GLU A 169 13.80 12.16 11.07
CA GLU A 169 15.17 11.73 11.45
C GLU A 169 15.21 11.04 12.84
N VAL A 170 14.10 11.13 13.58
CA VAL A 170 13.85 10.52 14.88
C VAL A 170 13.61 9.00 14.81
N PHE A 171 13.45 8.41 13.61
CA PHE A 171 13.45 6.95 13.41
C PHE A 171 14.88 6.36 13.50
N GLN A 172 15.56 6.68 14.61
CA GLN A 172 16.75 5.95 15.03
C GLN A 172 16.36 4.50 15.33
N ARG A 173 17.26 3.56 15.03
CA ARG A 173 17.00 2.10 15.11
C ARG A 173 16.43 1.64 16.47
N GLY A 174 16.91 2.21 17.58
CA GLY A 174 16.54 1.81 18.94
C GLY A 174 15.05 2.00 19.27
N PRO A 175 14.51 3.22 19.12
CA PRO A 175 13.07 3.48 19.28
C PRO A 175 12.17 2.58 18.42
N VAL A 176 12.55 2.31 17.16
CA VAL A 176 11.76 1.47 16.24
C VAL A 176 11.68 0.03 16.71
N ALA A 177 12.82 -0.55 17.14
CA ALA A 177 12.84 -1.91 17.68
C ALA A 177 11.96 -2.04 18.94
N THR A 178 12.05 -1.07 19.85
CA THR A 178 11.22 -1.04 21.05
C THR A 178 9.74 -0.93 20.70
N TYR A 179 9.41 -0.07 19.74
CA TYR A 179 8.06 0.09 19.23
C TYR A 179 7.51 -1.22 18.65
N PHE A 180 8.25 -1.88 17.78
CA PHE A 180 7.86 -3.18 17.20
C PHE A 180 7.70 -4.27 18.24
N GLN A 181 8.59 -4.34 19.23
CA GLN A 181 8.46 -5.29 20.33
C GLN A 181 7.15 -5.07 21.11
N LEU A 182 6.81 -3.82 21.43
CA LEU A 182 5.56 -3.48 22.12
C LEU A 182 4.34 -3.80 21.25
N LEU A 183 4.40 -3.47 19.96
CA LEU A 183 3.33 -3.73 19.00
C LEU A 183 3.03 -5.22 18.88
N ALA A 184 4.08 -6.02 18.66
CA ALA A 184 3.97 -7.48 18.60
C ALA A 184 3.43 -8.04 19.93
N GLY A 185 3.90 -7.53 21.07
CA GLY A 185 3.39 -7.91 22.39
C GLY A 185 1.89 -7.68 22.53
N LEU A 186 1.37 -6.54 22.07
CA LEU A 186 -0.07 -6.24 22.09
C LEU A 186 -0.88 -7.19 21.22
N ILE A 187 -0.42 -7.43 19.99
CA ILE A 187 -1.11 -8.37 19.08
C ILE A 187 -1.09 -9.78 19.67
N LEU A 188 0.04 -10.21 20.23
CA LEU A 188 0.18 -11.53 20.83
C LEU A 188 -0.68 -11.72 22.10
N LEU A 189 -1.09 -10.65 22.77
CA LEU A 189 -2.02 -10.69 23.90
C LEU A 189 -3.49 -10.74 23.48
N ALA A 190 -3.82 -10.52 22.21
CA ALA A 190 -5.17 -10.45 21.66
C ALA A 190 -5.59 -11.77 20.97
N PRO A 191 -6.13 -12.76 21.70
CA PRO A 191 -6.43 -14.09 21.14
C PRO A 191 -7.56 -14.13 20.12
N ASN A 192 -8.33 -13.03 20.02
CA ASN A 192 -9.49 -12.91 19.15
C ASN A 192 -9.27 -12.00 17.94
N VAL A 193 -8.01 -11.63 17.67
CA VAL A 193 -7.68 -10.81 16.52
C VAL A 193 -8.01 -11.57 15.23
N GLU A 194 -8.82 -10.94 14.39
CA GLU A 194 -9.26 -11.45 13.09
C GLU A 194 -8.67 -10.62 11.94
N HIS A 195 -8.31 -9.37 12.21
CA HIS A 195 -7.81 -8.42 11.22
C HIS A 195 -6.57 -7.70 11.72
N ILE A 196 -5.53 -7.71 10.91
CA ILE A 196 -4.30 -6.95 11.14
C ILE A 196 -3.99 -6.13 9.89
N CYS A 197 -3.82 -4.82 10.06
CA CYS A 197 -3.36 -3.89 9.04
C CYS A 197 -2.12 -3.17 9.56
N LEU A 198 -0.97 -3.40 8.95
CA LEU A 198 0.31 -2.89 9.46
C LEU A 198 1.09 -2.23 8.34
N VAL A 199 1.62 -1.05 8.63
CA VAL A 199 2.74 -0.47 7.88
C VAL A 199 3.98 -0.66 8.73
N SER A 200 5.05 -1.22 8.16
CA SER A 200 6.27 -1.55 8.89
C SER A 200 7.50 -0.97 8.20
N LEU A 201 8.32 -0.25 8.96
CA LEU A 201 9.66 0.19 8.55
C LEU A 201 10.68 -0.88 8.95
N GLU A 202 10.99 -1.76 8.01
CA GLU A 202 11.88 -2.89 8.24
C GLU A 202 13.33 -2.50 7.93
N HIS A 203 14.23 -2.92 8.82
CA HIS A 203 15.68 -2.89 8.62
C HIS A 203 16.25 -4.29 8.84
N ASP A 204 17.47 -4.54 8.36
CA ASP A 204 18.13 -5.86 8.47
C ASP A 204 18.13 -6.43 9.89
N ASP A 205 18.32 -5.56 10.89
CA ASP A 205 18.41 -5.89 12.31
C ASP A 205 17.12 -5.61 13.10
N VAL A 206 16.17 -4.85 12.54
CA VAL A 206 14.95 -4.42 13.23
C VAL A 206 13.74 -4.80 12.41
N SER A 207 12.97 -5.76 12.93
CA SER A 207 11.77 -6.24 12.27
C SER A 207 10.61 -6.46 13.23
N LEU A 208 9.41 -6.08 12.82
CA LEU A 208 8.20 -6.40 13.59
C LEU A 208 7.99 -7.92 13.66
N TRP A 209 8.28 -8.60 12.56
CA TRP A 209 7.98 -10.00 12.37
C TRP A 209 8.86 -10.91 13.21
N THR A 210 10.07 -10.50 13.59
CA THR A 210 10.94 -11.26 14.52
C THR A 210 10.38 -11.30 15.95
N HIS A 211 9.56 -10.32 16.33
CA HIS A 211 8.88 -10.31 17.61
C HIS A 211 7.52 -11.01 17.56
N PHE A 212 6.91 -11.05 16.38
CA PHE A 212 5.61 -11.66 16.15
C PHE A 212 5.70 -13.17 15.88
N LEU A 213 6.74 -13.61 15.18
CA LEU A 213 6.99 -15.00 14.78
C LEU A 213 8.10 -15.58 15.66
N ASP A 214 7.86 -16.72 16.33
CA ASP A 214 8.90 -17.38 17.14
C ASP A 214 9.88 -18.13 16.23
N MET A 215 10.98 -17.46 15.92
CA MET A 215 12.02 -17.98 15.04
C MET A 215 12.91 -19.05 15.71
N SER A 216 12.84 -19.21 17.03
CA SER A 216 13.80 -20.01 17.81
C SER A 216 13.35 -21.45 18.06
N GLN A 217 12.04 -21.72 18.11
CA GLN A 217 11.49 -23.02 18.49
C GLN A 217 10.82 -23.78 17.35
N GLY A 218 11.32 -23.65 16.12
CA GLY A 218 10.76 -24.34 14.97
C GLY A 218 9.31 -23.90 14.69
N PHE A 219 9.16 -22.74 14.04
CA PHE A 219 7.95 -22.31 13.35
C PHE A 219 6.61 -22.56 14.09
N THR A 220 6.52 -22.26 15.38
CA THR A 220 5.25 -22.30 16.12
C THR A 220 4.77 -20.90 16.40
N ILE A 221 3.55 -20.57 15.95
CA ILE A 221 2.91 -19.34 16.40
C ILE A 221 2.38 -19.55 17.82
N ARG A 222 2.66 -18.58 18.69
CA ARG A 222 1.99 -18.44 19.99
C ARG A 222 0.49 -18.27 19.71
N ASN A 223 -0.36 -19.17 20.23
CA ASN A 223 -1.80 -19.40 19.94
C ASN A 223 -2.75 -18.21 19.67
N SER A 224 -2.35 -16.96 19.89
CA SER A 224 -3.19 -15.77 19.84
C SER A 224 -3.68 -15.35 18.45
N THR A 225 -3.07 -15.82 17.36
CA THR A 225 -3.48 -15.42 15.99
C THR A 225 -4.22 -16.53 15.25
N SER A 226 -4.66 -17.57 15.96
CA SER A 226 -5.39 -18.71 15.38
C SER A 226 -6.72 -18.31 14.71
N LYS A 227 -7.22 -17.09 14.98
CA LYS A 227 -8.43 -16.51 14.37
C LYS A 227 -8.14 -15.48 13.27
N LEU A 228 -6.87 -15.21 12.95
CA LEU A 228 -6.50 -14.21 11.96
C LEU A 228 -7.03 -14.60 10.58
N ARG A 229 -7.92 -13.77 10.03
CA ARG A 229 -8.56 -13.95 8.72
C ARG A 229 -8.03 -13.01 7.66
N HIS A 230 -7.64 -11.80 8.07
CA HIS A 230 -7.17 -10.74 7.17
C HIS A 230 -5.83 -10.19 7.65
N LEU A 231 -4.83 -10.22 6.77
CA LEU A 231 -3.52 -9.64 7.01
C LEU A 231 -3.16 -8.69 5.87
N LEU A 232 -3.12 -7.40 6.18
CA LEU A 232 -2.57 -6.35 5.32
C LEU A 232 -1.23 -5.92 5.90
N ALA A 233 -0.16 -6.06 5.12
CA ALA A 233 1.19 -5.67 5.50
C ALA A 233 1.81 -4.79 4.42
N GLN A 234 2.17 -3.56 4.74
CA GLN A 234 2.96 -2.70 3.88
C GLN A 234 4.37 -2.63 4.45
N ILE A 235 5.34 -3.16 3.71
CA ILE A 235 6.72 -3.35 4.15
C ILE A 235 7.59 -2.32 3.45
N HIS A 236 8.17 -1.42 4.24
CA HIS A 236 9.21 -0.51 3.78
C HIS A 236 10.55 -1.02 4.25
N ALA A 237 11.21 -1.81 3.41
CA ALA A 237 12.58 -2.25 3.68
C ALA A 237 13.57 -1.14 3.28
N HIS A 238 14.35 -0.64 4.23
CA HIS A 238 15.44 0.29 3.95
C HIS A 238 16.77 -0.45 3.89
N GLY A 239 17.21 -0.73 2.67
CA GLY A 239 18.50 -1.35 2.38
C GLY A 239 18.34 -2.58 1.50
N TRP A 240 18.99 -2.55 0.34
CA TRP A 240 19.34 -3.77 -0.38
C TRP A 240 20.52 -4.38 0.36
N SER A 241 20.24 -4.96 1.53
CA SER A 241 21.27 -5.64 2.28
C SER A 241 21.78 -6.80 1.47
N THR A 242 23.08 -6.84 1.23
CA THR A 242 23.75 -8.03 0.70
C THR A 242 23.93 -9.10 1.78
N SER A 243 23.40 -8.87 2.99
CA SER A 243 23.42 -9.86 4.06
C SER A 243 22.72 -11.13 3.56
N PRO A 244 23.33 -12.31 3.76
CA PRO A 244 22.77 -13.59 3.33
C PRO A 244 21.55 -14.05 4.13
N ASP A 245 21.07 -13.24 5.08
CA ASP A 245 19.90 -13.56 5.90
C ASP A 245 18.59 -13.47 5.10
N ILE A 246 17.71 -14.44 5.34
CA ILE A 246 16.38 -14.55 4.72
C ILE A 246 15.63 -13.23 4.90
N SER A 247 15.07 -12.72 3.80
CA SER A 247 14.34 -11.46 3.82
C SER A 247 13.18 -11.53 4.83
N VAL A 248 12.79 -10.38 5.40
CA VAL A 248 11.63 -10.31 6.30
C VAL A 248 10.36 -10.85 5.61
N SER A 249 10.21 -10.56 4.32
CA SER A 249 9.06 -10.97 3.53
C SER A 249 9.04 -12.48 3.30
N GLU A 250 10.19 -13.07 2.98
CA GLU A 250 10.37 -14.53 2.87
C GLU A 250 9.97 -15.22 4.18
N ARG A 251 10.41 -14.68 5.33
CA ARG A 251 10.05 -15.19 6.65
C ARG A 251 8.55 -15.13 6.89
N LEU A 252 7.90 -14.00 6.60
CA LEU A 252 6.45 -13.86 6.75
C LEU A 252 5.70 -14.90 5.90
N ILE A 253 6.10 -15.04 4.63
CA ILE A 253 5.48 -15.97 3.69
C ILE A 253 5.61 -17.42 4.18
N GLN A 254 6.80 -17.83 4.64
CA GLN A 254 7.02 -19.17 5.21
C GLN A 254 6.12 -19.46 6.42
N HIS A 255 5.73 -18.43 7.19
CA HIS A 255 4.89 -18.56 8.37
C HIS A 255 3.39 -18.48 8.10
N LEU A 256 2.95 -18.25 6.85
CA LEU A 256 1.53 -18.14 6.53
C LEU A 256 0.72 -19.37 6.95
N ARG A 257 1.34 -20.55 6.94
CA ARG A 257 0.74 -21.82 7.37
C ARG A 257 0.32 -21.85 8.83
N SER A 258 0.94 -21.00 9.65
CA SER A 258 0.62 -20.90 11.06
C SER A 258 -0.64 -20.05 11.31
N PHE A 259 -1.22 -19.45 10.27
CA PHE A 259 -2.53 -18.81 10.29
C PHE A 259 -3.55 -19.68 9.51
N PRO A 260 -4.08 -20.75 10.13
CA PRO A 260 -4.86 -21.77 9.42
C PRO A 260 -6.19 -21.25 8.85
N VAL A 261 -6.70 -20.13 9.35
CA VAL A 261 -7.97 -19.52 8.91
C VAL A 261 -7.77 -18.22 8.11
N LEU A 262 -6.53 -17.91 7.72
CA LEU A 262 -6.23 -16.74 6.91
C LEU A 262 -6.84 -16.89 5.51
N GLN A 263 -7.63 -15.89 5.12
CA GLN A 263 -8.39 -15.87 3.86
C GLN A 263 -7.98 -14.73 2.92
N ASP A 264 -7.54 -13.60 3.48
CA ASP A 264 -7.15 -12.40 2.74
C ASP A 264 -5.73 -12.00 3.17
N LEU A 265 -4.79 -12.11 2.25
CA LEU A 265 -3.42 -11.67 2.43
C LEU A 265 -3.12 -10.58 1.42
N ARG A 266 -2.68 -9.43 1.90
CA ARG A 266 -2.20 -8.34 1.04
C ARG A 266 -0.87 -7.86 1.57
N ILE A 267 0.16 -7.95 0.73
CA ILE A 267 1.50 -7.53 1.07
C ILE A 267 1.93 -6.49 0.05
N SER A 268 2.38 -5.33 0.52
CA SER A 268 3.07 -4.34 -0.29
C SER A 268 4.55 -4.30 0.06
N GLY A 269 5.44 -4.13 -0.94
CA GLY A 269 6.88 -4.01 -0.70
C GLY A 269 7.57 -5.31 -0.32
N ALA A 270 7.00 -6.46 -0.68
CA ALA A 270 7.64 -7.76 -0.43
C ALA A 270 8.86 -7.95 -1.34
N ILE A 271 9.97 -8.45 -0.81
CA ILE A 271 11.24 -8.62 -1.55
C ILE A 271 11.79 -10.02 -1.29
N THR A 272 12.29 -10.71 -2.31
CA THR A 272 13.16 -11.90 -2.16
C THR A 272 14.59 -11.55 -2.52
N HIS A 273 15.55 -12.16 -1.84
CA HIS A 273 16.98 -11.97 -2.13
C HIS A 273 17.56 -13.08 -3.00
N ARG A 274 16.86 -14.22 -3.11
CA ARG A 274 17.33 -15.41 -3.81
C ARG A 274 16.17 -16.16 -4.47
N PRO A 275 16.27 -16.45 -5.78
CA PRO A 275 15.29 -17.26 -6.48
C PRO A 275 15.12 -18.65 -5.87
N GLY A 276 13.87 -19.12 -5.79
CA GLY A 276 13.52 -20.47 -5.39
C GLY A 276 13.79 -20.78 -3.91
N THR A 277 13.74 -19.76 -3.05
CA THR A 277 14.02 -19.91 -1.61
C THR A 277 12.78 -20.00 -0.73
N LEU A 278 11.57 -19.96 -1.30
CA LEU A 278 10.35 -20.24 -0.56
C LEU A 278 10.02 -21.75 -0.58
N PRO A 279 10.33 -22.53 0.48
CA PRO A 279 9.95 -23.94 0.57
C PRO A 279 8.46 -24.12 0.91
N LEU A 280 7.57 -23.49 0.14
CA LEU A 280 6.11 -23.61 0.28
C LEU A 280 5.56 -24.92 -0.30
N VAL A 281 6.36 -25.67 -1.06
CA VAL A 281 5.95 -26.94 -1.70
C VAL A 281 5.75 -28.10 -0.70
N SER A 282 6.01 -27.90 0.60
CA SER A 282 5.79 -28.92 1.63
C SER A 282 4.31 -29.12 2.05
N SER A 283 3.54 -29.92 1.30
CA SER A 283 2.30 -30.67 1.66
C SER A 283 1.08 -29.97 2.33
N LYS A 284 1.21 -28.76 2.87
CA LYS A 284 0.14 -28.04 3.58
C LYS A 284 -0.37 -26.86 2.76
N THR A 285 -1.62 -26.95 2.34
CA THR A 285 -2.34 -25.91 1.60
C THR A 285 -2.74 -24.73 2.49
N LEU A 286 -2.66 -23.52 1.97
CA LEU A 286 -3.15 -22.28 2.55
C LEU A 286 -4.63 -22.08 2.19
N ASN A 287 -5.45 -21.58 3.12
CA ASN A 287 -6.87 -21.30 2.88
C ASN A 287 -7.12 -19.87 2.35
N LEU A 288 -6.17 -19.33 1.58
CA LEU A 288 -6.23 -17.98 1.03
C LEU A 288 -7.21 -17.94 -0.16
N CYS A 289 -8.23 -17.09 -0.05
CA CYS A 289 -9.15 -16.77 -1.12
C CYS A 289 -8.73 -15.50 -1.88
N ARG A 290 -7.96 -14.61 -1.23
CA ARG A 290 -7.43 -13.38 -1.81
C ARG A 290 -5.95 -13.24 -1.50
N LEU A 291 -5.17 -12.97 -2.54
CA LEU A 291 -3.74 -12.71 -2.48
C LEU A 291 -3.43 -11.46 -3.31
N ASP A 292 -3.03 -10.38 -2.64
CA ASP A 292 -2.54 -9.17 -3.29
C ASP A 292 -1.06 -8.95 -2.97
N LEU A 293 -0.21 -8.90 -3.99
CA LEU A 293 1.23 -8.64 -3.90
C LEU A 293 1.50 -7.34 -4.67
N ILE A 294 1.64 -6.23 -3.97
CA ILE A 294 1.74 -4.89 -4.57
C ILE A 294 3.16 -4.37 -4.40
N GLU A 295 3.70 -3.69 -5.41
CA GLU A 295 5.04 -3.08 -5.35
C GLU A 295 6.10 -4.05 -4.83
N ASN A 296 6.02 -5.29 -5.29
CA ASN A 296 6.88 -6.36 -4.80
C ASN A 296 8.08 -6.58 -5.75
N SER A 297 9.13 -7.19 -5.22
CA SER A 297 10.29 -7.68 -5.97
C SER A 297 10.49 -9.15 -5.62
N LEU A 298 9.40 -9.92 -5.62
CA LEU A 298 9.44 -11.38 -5.46
C LEU A 298 9.77 -12.02 -6.82
N ASP A 299 10.57 -13.08 -6.79
CA ASP A 299 10.81 -13.93 -7.95
C ASP A 299 9.50 -14.58 -8.41
N ILE A 300 9.32 -14.75 -9.72
CA ILE A 300 8.06 -15.31 -10.25
C ILE A 300 7.82 -16.75 -9.79
N ASP A 301 8.88 -17.54 -9.60
CA ASP A 301 8.81 -18.90 -9.04
C ASP A 301 8.24 -18.89 -7.62
N ASP A 302 8.70 -17.93 -6.80
CA ASP A 302 8.24 -17.74 -5.43
C ASP A 302 6.76 -17.32 -5.38
N VAL A 303 6.33 -16.46 -6.33
CA VAL A 303 4.92 -16.10 -6.50
C VAL A 303 4.09 -17.30 -6.95
N ALA A 304 4.59 -18.09 -7.92
CA ALA A 304 3.90 -19.27 -8.42
C ALA A 304 3.73 -20.34 -7.32
N ASP A 305 4.77 -20.60 -6.54
CA ASP A 305 4.73 -21.50 -5.39
C ASP A 305 3.70 -21.04 -4.34
N LEU A 306 3.61 -19.74 -4.09
CA LEU A 306 2.61 -19.18 -3.18
C LEU A 306 1.18 -19.35 -3.72
N VAL A 307 0.97 -19.14 -5.02
CA VAL A 307 -0.33 -19.35 -5.69
C VAL A 307 -0.72 -20.83 -5.64
N LEU A 308 0.21 -21.75 -5.94
CA LEU A 308 -0.01 -23.20 -5.88
C LEU A 308 -0.31 -23.68 -4.45
N ALA A 309 0.27 -23.04 -3.44
CA ALA A 309 -0.01 -23.36 -2.05
C ALA A 309 -1.44 -22.98 -1.63
N CYS A 310 -2.11 -22.04 -2.31
CA CYS A 310 -3.48 -21.63 -1.99
C CYS A 310 -4.51 -22.71 -2.36
N LYS A 311 -5.64 -22.75 -1.65
CA LYS A 311 -6.78 -23.63 -1.97
C LYS A 311 -8.00 -22.78 -2.34
N GLY A 312 -8.36 -22.79 -3.62
CA GLY A 312 -9.53 -22.08 -4.12
C GLY A 312 -9.32 -20.57 -4.12
N LEU A 313 -8.19 -20.12 -4.69
CA LEU A 313 -7.89 -18.71 -4.84
C LEU A 313 -8.95 -18.07 -5.76
N ARG A 314 -9.56 -16.97 -5.31
CA ARG A 314 -10.61 -16.23 -6.03
C ARG A 314 -10.12 -14.89 -6.56
N HIS A 315 -9.21 -14.26 -5.84
CA HIS A 315 -8.68 -12.95 -6.19
C HIS A 315 -7.16 -12.98 -6.14
N PHE A 316 -6.52 -12.65 -7.26
CA PHE A 316 -5.08 -12.54 -7.34
C PHE A 316 -4.68 -11.20 -7.96
N THR A 317 -3.87 -10.44 -7.23
CA THR A 317 -3.23 -9.23 -7.71
C THR A 317 -1.72 -9.38 -7.55
N CYS A 318 -0.97 -9.10 -8.61
CA CYS A 318 0.48 -9.02 -8.54
C CYS A 318 0.98 -7.83 -9.36
N LYS A 319 1.63 -6.88 -8.68
CA LYS A 319 2.28 -5.70 -9.26
C LYS A 319 3.72 -5.67 -8.75
N TRP A 320 4.67 -5.78 -9.67
CA TRP A 320 6.07 -5.65 -9.32
C TRP A 320 6.48 -4.17 -9.24
N ALA A 321 7.40 -3.85 -8.33
CA ALA A 321 8.00 -2.52 -8.30
C ALA A 321 9.10 -2.38 -9.37
N LEU A 322 9.93 -3.42 -9.49
CA LEU A 322 11.02 -3.58 -10.46
C LEU A 322 11.20 -5.09 -10.67
N TYR A 323 11.11 -5.59 -11.90
CA TYR A 323 11.39 -7.00 -12.21
C TYR A 323 12.47 -7.09 -13.29
N ASN A 324 13.71 -7.33 -12.86
CA ASN A 324 14.87 -7.28 -13.74
C ASN A 324 15.37 -8.66 -14.20
N ASP A 325 14.53 -9.70 -14.15
CA ASP A 325 14.95 -11.03 -14.57
C ASP A 325 14.48 -11.34 -15.99
N VAL A 326 15.42 -11.22 -16.94
CA VAL A 326 15.24 -11.46 -18.37
C VAL A 326 15.07 -12.96 -18.68
N TYR A 327 15.36 -13.86 -17.73
CA TYR A 327 15.50 -15.29 -18.01
C TYR A 327 14.39 -16.18 -17.43
N VAL A 328 13.42 -15.64 -16.68
CA VAL A 328 12.41 -16.50 -16.08
C VAL A 328 11.24 -16.73 -17.03
N ASP A 329 10.83 -18.00 -17.11
CA ASP A 329 9.70 -18.41 -17.91
C ASP A 329 8.37 -18.02 -17.23
N PRO A 330 7.60 -17.08 -17.80
CA PRO A 330 6.31 -16.67 -17.28
C PRO A 330 5.27 -17.80 -17.23
N SER A 331 5.49 -18.89 -17.97
CA SER A 331 4.60 -20.05 -17.99
C SER A 331 4.41 -20.69 -16.61
N ILE A 332 5.40 -20.57 -15.72
CA ILE A 332 5.35 -21.15 -14.37
C ILE A 332 4.20 -20.53 -13.55
N LEU A 333 4.05 -19.19 -13.58
CA LEU A 333 2.92 -18.54 -12.90
C LEU A 333 1.58 -18.84 -13.60
N GLN A 334 1.60 -18.94 -14.93
CA GLN A 334 0.41 -19.29 -15.70
C GLN A 334 -0.13 -20.67 -15.28
N ASP A 335 0.72 -21.68 -15.18
CA ASP A 335 0.36 -23.02 -14.71
C ASP A 335 -0.15 -23.01 -13.27
N ALA A 336 0.47 -22.21 -12.40
CA ALA A 336 0.01 -22.01 -11.02
C ALA A 336 -1.41 -21.41 -10.97
N LEU A 337 -1.72 -20.42 -11.82
CA LEU A 337 -3.04 -19.81 -11.89
C LEU A 337 -4.09 -20.75 -12.48
N LEU A 338 -3.71 -21.62 -13.43
CA LEU A 338 -4.59 -22.63 -14.00
C LEU A 338 -5.05 -23.67 -12.98
N ALA A 339 -4.28 -23.93 -11.93
CA ALA A 339 -4.74 -24.75 -10.80
C ALA A 339 -5.99 -24.18 -10.11
N HIS A 340 -6.29 -22.89 -10.35
CA HIS A 340 -7.46 -22.16 -9.84
C HIS A 340 -8.45 -21.77 -10.95
N ALA A 341 -8.41 -22.42 -12.12
CA ALA A 341 -9.27 -22.12 -13.26
C ALA A 341 -10.77 -22.01 -12.92
N ASP A 342 -11.25 -22.86 -12.02
CA ASP A 342 -12.65 -22.93 -11.61
C ASP A 342 -13.00 -22.06 -10.39
N THR A 343 -12.01 -21.39 -9.77
CA THR A 343 -12.23 -20.54 -8.59
C THR A 343 -11.79 -19.10 -8.77
N LEU A 344 -10.83 -18.83 -9.64
CA LEU A 344 -10.25 -17.51 -9.85
C LEU A 344 -11.25 -16.60 -10.56
N GLU A 345 -11.79 -15.62 -9.84
CA GLU A 345 -12.80 -14.67 -10.32
C GLU A 345 -12.19 -13.37 -10.82
N THR A 346 -11.10 -12.91 -10.18
CA THR A 346 -10.41 -11.67 -10.56
C THR A 346 -8.92 -11.87 -10.64
N LEU A 347 -8.33 -11.44 -11.75
CA LEU A 347 -6.90 -11.47 -12.01
C LEU A 347 -6.41 -10.05 -12.32
N SER A 348 -5.39 -9.58 -11.60
CA SER A 348 -4.73 -8.31 -11.87
C SER A 348 -3.22 -8.48 -11.89
N ILE A 349 -2.61 -8.51 -13.07
CA ILE A 349 -1.18 -8.65 -13.25
C ILE A 349 -0.64 -7.41 -13.97
N ASP A 350 0.26 -6.67 -13.33
CA ASP A 350 1.00 -5.58 -13.97
C ASP A 350 2.40 -6.09 -14.35
N TRP A 351 2.55 -6.47 -15.62
CA TRP A 351 3.72 -7.11 -16.23
C TRP A 351 4.26 -6.30 -17.42
N ARG A 352 4.40 -4.99 -17.25
CA ARG A 352 4.99 -4.16 -18.33
C ARG A 352 6.39 -4.64 -18.75
N GLU A 353 7.12 -5.32 -17.87
CA GLU A 353 8.47 -5.84 -18.14
C GLU A 353 8.54 -7.33 -18.55
N VAL A 354 7.43 -8.10 -18.55
CA VAL A 354 7.45 -9.57 -18.77
C VAL A 354 6.27 -10.06 -19.64
N GLY A 355 6.50 -10.99 -20.56
CA GLY A 355 5.45 -11.61 -21.40
C GLY A 355 4.47 -12.47 -20.59
N PHE A 356 3.13 -12.33 -20.69
CA PHE A 356 2.12 -13.24 -20.10
C PHE A 356 1.07 -13.64 -21.12
N SER A 357 0.76 -14.92 -21.25
CA SER A 357 -0.45 -15.31 -21.97
C SER A 357 -1.56 -15.71 -21.01
N LEU A 358 -2.75 -15.15 -21.16
CA LEU A 358 -3.93 -15.71 -20.50
C LEU A 358 -4.43 -16.91 -21.31
N ARG A 359 -4.79 -18.01 -20.64
CA ARG A 359 -5.46 -19.15 -21.31
C ARG A 359 -6.96 -19.05 -21.13
N ARG A 360 -7.67 -19.53 -22.16
CA ARG A 360 -9.14 -19.61 -22.22
C ARG A 360 -9.76 -20.50 -21.14
N ASP A 361 -8.98 -21.37 -20.52
CA ASP A 361 -9.47 -22.38 -19.58
C ASP A 361 -9.84 -21.83 -18.19
N ALA A 362 -9.67 -20.52 -17.93
CA ALA A 362 -10.04 -19.89 -16.66
C ALA A 362 -11.56 -19.64 -16.53
N ASN A 363 -12.33 -20.73 -16.35
CA ASN A 363 -13.79 -20.77 -16.39
C ASN A 363 -14.52 -19.85 -15.41
N ALA A 364 -13.92 -19.57 -14.25
CA ALA A 364 -14.52 -18.69 -13.24
C ALA A 364 -14.17 -17.21 -13.42
N LEU A 365 -13.25 -16.88 -14.34
CA LEU A 365 -12.68 -15.54 -14.44
C LEU A 365 -13.71 -14.55 -14.98
N ARG A 366 -13.97 -13.50 -14.19
CA ARG A 366 -14.95 -12.44 -14.51
C ARG A 366 -14.29 -11.11 -14.80
N SER A 367 -13.16 -10.84 -14.17
CA SER A 367 -12.42 -9.59 -14.33
C SER A 367 -10.94 -9.85 -14.52
N VAL A 368 -10.35 -9.26 -15.56
CA VAL A 368 -8.91 -9.27 -15.77
C VAL A 368 -8.37 -7.85 -15.89
N LYS A 369 -7.23 -7.58 -15.26
CA LYS A 369 -6.42 -6.38 -15.47
C LYS A 369 -5.01 -6.83 -15.83
N ILE A 370 -4.53 -6.47 -17.01
CA ILE A 370 -3.29 -7.03 -17.55
C ILE A 370 -2.55 -6.00 -18.41
N SER A 371 -1.22 -6.04 -18.41
CA SER A 371 -0.40 -5.28 -19.37
C SER A 371 -0.54 -5.82 -20.78
N ASP A 372 -0.61 -4.93 -21.77
CA ASP A 372 -0.65 -5.29 -23.19
C ASP A 372 0.63 -5.98 -23.68
N LEU A 373 1.80 -5.49 -23.28
CA LEU A 373 3.10 -6.09 -23.61
C LEU A 373 3.17 -7.55 -23.18
N GLY A 374 2.72 -7.79 -21.95
CA GLY A 374 2.54 -9.13 -21.41
C GLY A 374 1.56 -9.94 -22.25
N PHE A 375 0.31 -9.47 -22.27
CA PHE A 375 -0.86 -10.20 -22.77
C PHE A 375 -0.78 -10.61 -24.24
N LEU A 376 -0.31 -9.72 -25.12
CA LEU A 376 -0.39 -9.92 -26.56
C LEU A 376 0.75 -10.79 -27.09
N SER A 377 1.77 -11.08 -26.29
CA SER A 377 2.99 -11.81 -26.70
C SER A 377 3.66 -11.26 -27.98
N ALA A 378 3.35 -10.01 -28.34
CA ALA A 378 3.85 -9.35 -29.54
C ALA A 378 5.19 -8.62 -29.29
N GLY A 379 5.62 -8.54 -28.03
CA GLY A 379 6.79 -7.78 -27.59
C GLY A 379 6.70 -6.28 -27.87
N ARG A 380 5.49 -5.78 -28.17
CA ARG A 380 5.19 -4.40 -28.56
C ARG A 380 3.87 -3.97 -27.92
N SER A 381 3.77 -2.68 -27.59
CA SER A 381 2.56 -2.09 -27.02
C SER A 381 1.40 -2.25 -27.99
N LEU A 382 0.17 -2.33 -27.46
CA LEU A 382 -1.05 -2.32 -28.25
C LEU A 382 -1.09 -1.11 -29.20
N LEU A 383 -0.54 0.02 -28.73
CA LEU A 383 -0.51 1.28 -29.46
C LEU A 383 0.51 1.29 -30.62
N ASP A 384 1.48 0.37 -30.60
CA ASP A 384 2.50 0.22 -31.66
C ASP A 384 2.06 -0.73 -32.77
N LEU A 385 1.00 -1.51 -32.55
CA LEU A 385 0.47 -2.51 -33.50
C LEU A 385 -0.51 -1.91 -34.51
N GLN A 386 -0.23 -0.69 -34.98
CA GLN A 386 -1.10 0.03 -35.91
C GLN A 386 -1.23 -0.74 -37.23
N GLY A 387 -2.46 -1.11 -37.59
CA GLY A 387 -2.73 -1.89 -38.80
C GLY A 387 -2.42 -3.39 -38.70
N GLU A 388 -1.85 -3.88 -37.59
CA GLU A 388 -1.50 -5.30 -37.44
C GLU A 388 -2.70 -6.11 -36.91
N VAL A 389 -2.93 -7.28 -37.53
CA VAL A 389 -3.90 -8.26 -37.04
C VAL A 389 -3.15 -9.27 -36.19
N LEU A 390 -3.63 -9.53 -34.98
CA LEU A 390 -3.04 -10.52 -34.10
C LEU A 390 -3.47 -11.93 -34.49
N ASP A 391 -2.52 -12.86 -34.47
CA ASP A 391 -2.74 -14.29 -34.60
C ASP A 391 -2.05 -15.01 -33.43
N PRO A 392 -2.80 -15.51 -32.44
CA PRO A 392 -4.27 -15.57 -32.39
C PRO A 392 -4.93 -14.23 -31.97
N PRO A 393 -6.21 -14.00 -32.29
CA PRO A 393 -6.90 -12.77 -31.91
C PRO A 393 -7.17 -12.70 -30.41
N ILE A 394 -7.25 -11.48 -29.85
CA ILE A 394 -7.49 -11.24 -28.40
C ILE A 394 -8.70 -12.04 -27.88
N SER A 395 -9.79 -12.07 -28.64
CA SER A 395 -11.03 -12.76 -28.28
C SER A 395 -10.84 -14.26 -28.00
N SER A 396 -9.84 -14.89 -28.62
CA SER A 396 -9.54 -16.32 -28.46
C SER A 396 -8.70 -16.63 -27.21
N LEU A 397 -8.01 -15.63 -26.66
CA LEU A 397 -7.19 -15.74 -25.45
C LEU A 397 -8.02 -15.58 -24.16
N LEU A 398 -9.23 -15.04 -24.28
CA LEU A 398 -10.08 -14.69 -23.15
C LEU A 398 -11.14 -15.78 -22.87
N PRO A 399 -11.45 -16.08 -21.60
CA PRO A 399 -12.51 -17.01 -21.25
C PRO A 399 -13.90 -16.42 -21.51
N GLU A 400 -14.87 -17.27 -21.86
CA GLU A 400 -16.25 -16.86 -22.16
C GLU A 400 -16.99 -16.23 -20.97
N SER A 401 -16.55 -16.55 -19.75
CA SER A 401 -17.07 -16.01 -18.49
C SER A 401 -16.68 -14.55 -18.23
N LEU A 402 -15.70 -14.02 -18.97
CA LEU A 402 -15.12 -12.71 -18.73
C LEU A 402 -16.15 -11.60 -18.94
N GLN A 403 -16.30 -10.74 -17.93
CA GLN A 403 -17.22 -9.61 -17.93
C GLN A 403 -16.49 -8.29 -18.10
N GLN A 404 -15.28 -8.19 -17.56
CA GLN A 404 -14.50 -6.95 -17.49
C GLN A 404 -13.04 -7.21 -17.84
N MET A 405 -12.47 -6.34 -18.66
CA MET A 405 -11.05 -6.34 -18.98
C MET A 405 -10.48 -4.92 -18.82
N THR A 406 -9.33 -4.81 -18.18
CA THR A 406 -8.53 -3.59 -18.17
C THR A 406 -7.18 -3.88 -18.82
N ILE A 407 -6.86 -3.19 -19.91
CA ILE A 407 -5.57 -3.24 -20.58
C ILE A 407 -4.72 -2.09 -20.03
N LEU A 408 -3.58 -2.41 -19.44
CA LEU A 408 -2.56 -1.46 -19.04
C LEU A 408 -1.60 -1.29 -20.22
N THR A 409 -1.65 -0.15 -20.90
CA THR A 409 -0.75 0.12 -22.03
C THR A 409 0.47 0.85 -21.51
N GLU A 410 1.65 0.31 -21.78
CA GLU A 410 2.86 1.09 -21.61
C GLU A 410 2.93 2.12 -22.73
N ALA A 411 2.89 3.39 -22.34
CA ALA A 411 3.17 4.48 -23.23
C ALA A 411 4.56 5.00 -22.83
N SER A 412 5.61 4.43 -23.41
CA SER A 412 6.97 4.94 -23.15
C SER A 412 7.09 6.34 -23.76
N GLU A 413 7.24 7.34 -22.90
CA GLU A 413 7.46 8.74 -23.31
C GLU A 413 8.65 8.87 -24.27
N GLU A 414 9.62 7.95 -24.20
CA GLU A 414 10.82 7.94 -25.03
C GLU A 414 10.55 7.57 -26.51
N PHE A 415 9.46 6.84 -26.81
CA PHE A 415 9.12 6.47 -28.19
C PHE A 415 8.22 7.49 -28.90
N PHE A 416 7.61 8.44 -28.16
CA PHE A 416 6.72 9.43 -28.75
C PHE A 416 7.47 10.65 -29.30
N TYR A 417 8.19 10.44 -30.40
CA TYR A 417 8.72 11.51 -31.25
C TYR A 417 7.59 12.27 -31.97
N GLY A 418 6.68 12.90 -31.22
CA GLY A 418 5.58 13.72 -31.74
C GLY A 418 4.46 12.94 -32.45
N ARG A 419 4.42 11.60 -32.36
CA ARG A 419 3.27 10.82 -32.82
C ARG A 419 2.10 11.00 -31.88
N VAL A 420 0.94 11.36 -32.44
CA VAL A 420 -0.34 11.29 -31.74
C VAL A 420 -0.73 9.82 -31.71
N LEU A 421 -0.82 9.24 -30.52
CA LEU A 421 -1.34 7.89 -30.35
C LEU A 421 -2.86 7.95 -30.48
N ASP A 422 -3.40 7.17 -31.40
CA ASP A 422 -4.84 7.03 -31.60
C ASP A 422 -5.25 5.57 -31.37
N LEU A 423 -6.15 5.35 -30.42
CA LEU A 423 -6.64 4.01 -30.11
C LEU A 423 -7.52 3.48 -31.25
N ASP A 424 -8.11 4.35 -32.07
CA ASP A 424 -8.88 3.96 -33.26
C ASP A 424 -8.00 3.26 -34.32
N GLU A 425 -6.67 3.41 -34.28
CA GLU A 425 -5.73 2.72 -35.19
C GLU A 425 -5.36 1.28 -34.73
N ALA A 426 -5.78 0.86 -33.53
CA ALA A 426 -5.51 -0.46 -32.99
C ALA A 426 -6.44 -1.53 -33.59
N VAL A 427 -6.07 -2.09 -34.75
CA VAL A 427 -6.88 -3.06 -35.52
C VAL A 427 -7.28 -4.30 -34.70
N CYS A 428 -6.44 -4.73 -33.78
CA CYS A 428 -6.73 -5.83 -32.85
C CYS A 428 -7.93 -5.55 -31.93
N LEU A 429 -8.15 -4.30 -31.51
CA LEU A 429 -9.33 -3.92 -30.72
C LEU A 429 -10.61 -3.88 -31.58
N TRP A 430 -10.50 -3.50 -32.86
CA TRP A 430 -11.61 -3.62 -33.81
C TRP A 430 -12.02 -5.07 -34.05
N GLN A 431 -11.05 -5.98 -34.09
CA GLN A 431 -11.33 -7.40 -34.14
C GLN A 431 -12.02 -7.88 -32.86
N LEU A 432 -11.51 -7.48 -31.69
CA LEU A 432 -12.16 -7.80 -30.41
C LEU A 432 -13.63 -7.31 -30.38
N ALA A 433 -13.91 -6.07 -30.79
CA ALA A 433 -15.27 -5.53 -30.82
C ALA A 433 -16.22 -6.37 -31.71
N ARG A 434 -15.74 -6.85 -32.87
CA ARG A 434 -16.51 -7.73 -33.76
C ARG A 434 -16.78 -9.10 -33.14
N ASP A 435 -15.78 -9.64 -32.44
CA ASP A 435 -15.83 -11.00 -31.89
C ASP A 435 -16.64 -11.09 -30.58
N CYS A 436 -16.86 -9.96 -29.87
CA CYS A 436 -17.51 -9.94 -28.56
C CYS A 436 -18.81 -10.74 -28.50
N LYS A 437 -19.74 -10.53 -29.45
CA LYS A 437 -21.05 -11.22 -29.43
C LYS A 437 -20.96 -12.72 -29.64
N ALA A 438 -20.00 -13.19 -30.42
CA ALA A 438 -19.87 -14.60 -30.79
C ALA A 438 -19.00 -15.38 -29.80
N SER A 439 -17.88 -14.77 -29.36
CA SER A 439 -16.84 -15.45 -28.58
C SER A 439 -16.84 -15.07 -27.10
N LEU A 440 -17.38 -13.90 -26.73
CA LEU A 440 -17.32 -13.37 -25.36
C LEU A 440 -18.70 -12.84 -24.91
N PRO A 441 -19.73 -13.70 -24.85
CA PRO A 441 -21.12 -13.27 -24.64
C PRO A 441 -21.35 -12.59 -23.28
N ALA A 442 -20.49 -12.82 -22.29
CA ALA A 442 -20.59 -12.20 -20.97
C ALA A 442 -19.88 -10.83 -20.87
N PHE A 443 -19.12 -10.45 -21.89
CA PHE A 443 -18.23 -9.29 -21.85
C PHE A 443 -19.02 -7.97 -21.92
N LYS A 444 -18.76 -7.08 -20.96
CA LYS A 444 -19.55 -5.85 -20.75
C LYS A 444 -18.71 -4.59 -20.71
N THR A 445 -17.45 -4.70 -20.32
CA THR A 445 -16.62 -3.51 -20.08
C THR A 445 -15.17 -3.76 -20.48
N LEU A 446 -14.66 -2.89 -21.33
CA LEU A 446 -13.25 -2.78 -21.66
C LEU A 446 -12.74 -1.43 -21.14
N CYS A 447 -11.69 -1.46 -20.33
CA CYS A 447 -10.97 -0.27 -19.91
C CYS A 447 -9.57 -0.30 -20.51
N VAL A 448 -9.14 0.80 -21.13
CA VAL A 448 -7.76 0.99 -21.57
C VAL A 448 -7.15 2.09 -20.71
N ARG A 449 -6.04 1.77 -20.04
CA ARG A 449 -5.30 2.68 -19.16
C ARG A 449 -3.95 3.00 -19.77
N ALA A 450 -3.69 4.28 -20.00
CA ALA A 450 -2.47 4.76 -20.64
C ALA A 450 -1.89 5.95 -19.89
N ALA A 451 -0.59 6.21 -20.01
CA ALA A 451 0.04 7.38 -19.38
C ALA A 451 -0.47 8.73 -19.95
N CYS A 452 -1.02 8.71 -21.16
CA CYS A 452 -1.59 9.86 -21.85
C CYS A 452 -3.09 9.70 -22.10
N GLU A 453 -3.75 10.79 -22.46
CA GLU A 453 -5.12 10.73 -22.96
C GLU A 453 -5.09 10.15 -24.38
N LEU A 454 -5.86 9.09 -24.61
CA LEU A 454 -6.01 8.50 -25.94
C LEU A 454 -7.35 8.96 -26.53
N PRO A 455 -7.35 9.61 -27.71
CA PRO A 455 -8.58 9.86 -28.43
C PRO A 455 -9.25 8.51 -28.76
N VAL A 456 -10.56 8.46 -28.60
CA VAL A 456 -11.37 7.32 -29.03
C VAL A 456 -12.73 7.82 -29.46
N LEU A 457 -13.06 7.70 -30.74
CA LEU A 457 -14.35 8.13 -31.26
C LEU A 457 -15.04 6.97 -31.95
N THR A 458 -14.37 6.38 -32.92
CA THR A 458 -14.98 5.36 -33.78
C THR A 458 -14.98 3.98 -33.12
N LEU A 459 -13.91 3.62 -32.41
CA LEU A 459 -13.80 2.35 -31.71
C LEU A 459 -14.77 2.26 -30.53
N ALA A 460 -15.00 3.34 -29.79
CA ALA A 460 -16.00 3.36 -28.72
C ALA A 460 -17.41 3.05 -29.25
N HIS A 461 -17.78 3.60 -30.40
CA HIS A 461 -19.05 3.30 -31.03
C HIS A 461 -19.14 1.83 -31.48
N ALA A 462 -18.05 1.25 -31.99
CA ALA A 462 -18.01 -0.16 -32.37
C ALA A 462 -18.22 -1.11 -31.18
N PHE A 463 -17.58 -0.84 -30.04
CA PHE A 463 -17.83 -1.60 -28.81
C PHE A 463 -19.26 -1.39 -28.30
N GLU A 464 -19.81 -0.18 -28.37
CA GLU A 464 -21.19 0.10 -27.97
C GLU A 464 -22.19 -0.72 -28.82
N GLN A 465 -22.00 -0.80 -30.14
CA GLN A 465 -22.78 -1.67 -31.02
C GLN A 465 -22.64 -3.16 -30.67
N ALA A 466 -21.47 -3.56 -30.15
CA ALA A 466 -21.22 -4.90 -29.64
C ALA A 466 -21.88 -5.16 -28.27
N GLY A 467 -22.39 -4.14 -27.57
CA GLY A 467 -22.96 -4.22 -26.23
C GLY A 467 -21.93 -4.06 -25.10
N VAL A 468 -20.73 -3.55 -25.41
CA VAL A 468 -19.60 -3.39 -24.50
C VAL A 468 -19.31 -1.91 -24.29
N ARG A 469 -19.09 -1.50 -23.04
CA ARG A 469 -18.66 -0.13 -22.72
C ARG A 469 -17.14 -0.04 -22.79
N LEU A 470 -16.62 0.81 -23.68
CA LEU A 470 -15.21 1.18 -23.73
C LEU A 470 -14.96 2.41 -22.86
N HIS A 471 -13.99 2.31 -21.94
CA HIS A 471 -13.50 3.40 -21.13
C HIS A 471 -12.01 3.61 -21.40
N VAL A 472 -11.61 4.85 -21.68
CA VAL A 472 -10.20 5.23 -21.73
C VAL A 472 -9.90 6.07 -20.50
N GLN A 473 -8.87 5.71 -19.74
CA GLN A 473 -8.47 6.41 -18.53
C GLN A 473 -6.99 6.77 -18.60
N LYS A 474 -6.66 8.01 -18.27
CA LYS A 474 -5.27 8.38 -17.99
C LYS A 474 -4.84 7.72 -16.69
N GLU A 475 -3.73 6.99 -16.72
CA GLU A 475 -3.12 6.42 -15.53
C GLU A 475 -2.54 7.55 -14.68
N THR A 476 -3.00 7.65 -13.44
CA THR A 476 -2.37 8.50 -12.44
C THR A 476 -1.19 7.72 -11.86
N LEU A 477 0.02 8.27 -11.98
CA LEU A 477 1.20 7.78 -11.26
C LEU A 477 0.83 7.73 -9.78
N GLY A 478 0.73 6.51 -9.25
CA GLY A 478 0.37 6.21 -7.87
C GLY A 478 1.56 6.17 -6.95
#